data_AF-A0A1V4DLG7-F1
#
_entry.id   AF-A0A1V4DLG7-F1
#
_cell.length_a   1.000
_cell.length_b   1.000
_cell.length_c   1.000
_cell.angle_alpha   90.00
_cell.angle_beta   90.00
_cell.angle_gamma   90.00
#
_symmetry.space_group_name_H-M   'P 1'
#
loop_
_entity.id
_entity.type
_entity.pdbx_description
1 polymer ?
#
loop_
_entity_poly.entity_id
_entity_poly.type
_entity_poly.pdbx_seq_one_letter_code
_entity_poly.pdbx_strand_id
1 'polypeptide(L)'
;MVPVGWAVADGAAAATTRTVAGAAVAAVTTPPMGWASWNTFAAQINYNVIKAQADAMVSSGMKDAGYEYVNIDEGWWQGTRDASGNITVDTAEWPGGMKAIADYIHSKGLKAGIYTDAGRNGCGYYYPTGRPAAPNTGSEGHYDQDFLQFSRWGFDFVKVDWCGGSAEGLNPRTAYQAISDAIDRATAQTGRPMVLSVCDWGVQSPWDWAPGMSTMWRTSGDIIYWGQTASMDRVLANFDSAQHPASQSPGHYNDPDMLVVGMNGFSAAQNRTHLGLWAISGAPLLAGNNLATMSAETRAILTNREVLAVDQDPLGRQGVKVAEDLSGRQVYAKVLSGTGRRAVLLLNRTTSPAAITARWSDLGLTGPASVRNLWAGTDAGTFDGSYTMTVPAREAVLLTVTGSGTTPSASPSPTSGTTSAIKGVGSGRCLDVNGASQANGAQAQIWDCNGQANQRWTPTASGELRVYGNKCLDVNNRGTA
;
A
#
# COMPACT_ATOMS: atom_id res chain seq x y z
N MET A 1 -72.16 -19.92 -52.89
CA MET A 1 -72.97 -18.98 -52.08
C MET A 1 -72.63 -19.19 -50.62
N VAL A 2 -72.67 -18.10 -49.85
CA VAL A 2 -72.39 -17.93 -48.41
C VAL A 2 -70.91 -17.70 -48.06
N PRO A 3 -70.50 -16.45 -47.75
CA PRO A 3 -69.23 -16.15 -47.10
C PRO A 3 -69.37 -16.31 -45.58
N VAL A 4 -68.37 -16.90 -44.92
CA VAL A 4 -68.31 -16.97 -43.46
C VAL A 4 -67.18 -16.05 -43.01
N GLY A 5 -67.55 -14.88 -42.46
CA GLY A 5 -66.63 -13.96 -41.82
C GLY A 5 -66.26 -14.46 -40.42
N TRP A 6 -64.99 -14.32 -40.07
CA TRP A 6 -64.51 -14.52 -38.70
C TRP A 6 -64.00 -13.18 -38.16
N ALA A 7 -64.55 -12.81 -37.01
CA ALA A 7 -64.25 -11.59 -36.29
C ALA A 7 -62.83 -11.62 -35.72
N VAL A 8 -62.17 -10.46 -35.74
CA VAL A 8 -60.89 -10.21 -35.04
C VAL A 8 -61.24 -9.76 -33.62
N ALA A 9 -60.74 -10.48 -32.61
CA ALA A 9 -60.75 -10.03 -31.22
C ALA A 9 -59.39 -9.42 -30.91
N ASP A 10 -59.36 -8.10 -30.69
CA ASP A 10 -58.18 -7.37 -30.24
C ASP A 10 -57.90 -7.68 -28.76
N GLY A 11 -56.95 -8.57 -28.52
CA GLY A 11 -56.31 -8.77 -27.23
C GLY A 11 -54.95 -8.08 -27.19
N ALA A 12 -54.90 -6.85 -26.68
CA ALA A 12 -53.65 -6.14 -26.44
C ALA A 12 -52.87 -6.81 -25.29
N ALA A 13 -51.79 -7.54 -25.62
CA ALA A 13 -50.83 -8.02 -24.64
C ALA A 13 -49.89 -6.87 -24.24
N ALA A 14 -50.02 -6.40 -23.00
CA ALA A 14 -49.08 -5.44 -22.42
C ALA A 14 -47.71 -6.10 -22.25
N ALA A 15 -46.72 -5.66 -23.04
CA ALA A 15 -45.33 -6.05 -22.89
C ALA A 15 -44.73 -5.31 -21.69
N THR A 16 -44.56 -6.01 -20.56
CA THR A 16 -43.84 -5.47 -19.41
C THR A 16 -42.35 -5.47 -19.71
N THR A 17 -41.81 -4.31 -20.10
CA THR A 17 -40.36 -4.10 -20.17
C THR A 17 -39.77 -4.18 -18.76
N ARG A 18 -39.09 -5.28 -18.44
CA ARG A 18 -38.23 -5.40 -17.27
C ARG A 18 -37.01 -4.51 -17.50
N THR A 19 -36.96 -3.37 -16.84
CA THR A 19 -35.72 -2.61 -16.63
C THR A 19 -34.77 -3.50 -15.83
N VAL A 20 -33.74 -4.02 -16.49
CA VAL A 20 -32.58 -4.58 -15.79
C VAL A 20 -31.92 -3.39 -15.10
N ALA A 21 -32.07 -3.30 -13.78
CA ALA A 21 -31.28 -2.40 -12.98
C ALA A 21 -29.81 -2.67 -13.30
N GLY A 22 -29.12 -1.66 -13.83
CA GLY A 22 -27.69 -1.76 -14.08
C GLY A 22 -27.02 -2.19 -12.78
N ALA A 23 -26.28 -3.30 -12.83
CA ALA A 23 -25.39 -3.65 -11.74
C ALA A 23 -24.57 -2.41 -11.42
N ALA A 24 -24.68 -1.90 -10.19
CA ALA A 24 -23.80 -0.83 -9.74
C ALA A 24 -22.38 -1.29 -10.05
N VAL A 25 -21.64 -0.48 -10.82
CA VAL A 25 -20.21 -0.71 -10.99
C VAL A 25 -19.65 -0.79 -9.58
N ALA A 26 -19.11 -1.95 -9.20
CA ALA A 26 -18.55 -2.13 -7.87
C ALA A 26 -17.62 -0.95 -7.59
N ALA A 27 -17.81 -0.28 -6.45
CA ALA A 27 -16.96 0.83 -6.09
C ALA A 27 -15.52 0.34 -6.11
N VAL A 28 -14.67 0.98 -6.91
CA VAL A 28 -13.25 0.65 -6.94
C VAL A 28 -12.67 1.03 -5.59
N THR A 29 -12.24 0.04 -4.81
CA THR A 29 -11.58 0.27 -3.53
C THR A 29 -10.13 0.68 -3.81
N THR A 30 -9.81 1.96 -3.65
CA THR A 30 -8.44 2.50 -3.76
C THR A 30 -7.63 2.24 -2.48
N PRO A 31 -6.30 2.43 -2.48
CA PRO A 31 -5.50 2.28 -1.26
C PRO A 31 -6.01 3.23 -0.15
N PRO A 32 -6.04 2.80 1.13
CA PRO A 32 -6.46 3.68 2.21
C PRO A 32 -5.63 4.97 2.28
N MET A 33 -6.32 6.11 2.40
CA MET A 33 -5.71 7.41 2.71
C MET A 33 -6.15 7.86 4.11
N GLY A 34 -5.23 8.28 4.94
CA GLY A 34 -5.55 8.66 6.31
C GLY A 34 -4.35 9.14 7.12
N TRP A 35 -4.46 8.99 8.42
CA TRP A 35 -3.41 9.27 9.39
C TRP A 35 -3.39 8.17 10.44
N ALA A 36 -2.21 7.82 10.92
CA ALA A 36 -2.02 6.83 11.98
C ALA A 36 -1.09 7.37 13.06
N SER A 37 -1.34 6.99 14.32
CA SER A 37 -0.71 7.64 15.47
C SER A 37 0.75 7.26 15.73
N TRP A 38 1.21 6.11 15.22
CA TRP A 38 2.47 5.48 15.66
C TRP A 38 3.72 6.34 15.46
N ASN A 39 3.97 6.82 14.25
CA ASN A 39 5.26 7.44 13.90
C ASN A 39 5.60 8.66 14.78
N THR A 40 4.60 9.45 15.20
CA THR A 40 4.80 10.66 16.01
C THR A 40 4.60 10.44 17.51
N PHE A 41 3.73 9.51 17.91
CA PHE A 41 3.30 9.40 19.30
C PHE A 41 3.70 8.07 19.96
N ALA A 42 4.15 7.08 19.20
CA ALA A 42 4.32 5.70 19.68
C ALA A 42 3.10 5.27 20.51
N ALA A 43 3.31 4.65 21.69
CA ALA A 43 2.22 4.27 22.58
C ALA A 43 1.65 5.45 23.40
N GLN A 44 2.17 6.67 23.29
CA GLN A 44 1.79 7.83 24.12
C GLN A 44 0.54 8.55 23.59
N ILE A 45 -0.54 7.79 23.44
CA ILE A 45 -1.82 8.24 22.91
C ILE A 45 -2.93 8.16 23.95
N ASN A 46 -3.92 9.03 23.80
CA ASN A 46 -5.19 9.02 24.53
C ASN A 46 -6.27 9.71 23.69
N TYR A 47 -7.49 9.83 24.21
CA TYR A 47 -8.60 10.48 23.52
C TYR A 47 -8.26 11.87 22.98
N ASN A 48 -7.59 12.72 23.78
CA ASN A 48 -7.30 14.10 23.41
C ASN A 48 -6.25 14.18 22.28
N VAL A 49 -5.26 13.28 22.29
CA VAL A 49 -4.29 13.18 21.19
C VAL A 49 -5.02 12.86 19.89
N ILE A 50 -5.83 11.79 19.86
CA ILE A 50 -6.54 11.37 18.64
C ILE A 50 -7.52 12.44 18.17
N LYS A 51 -8.28 13.03 19.10
CA LYS A 51 -9.20 14.14 18.82
C LYS A 51 -8.49 15.32 18.13
N ALA A 52 -7.33 15.74 18.64
CA ALA A 52 -6.58 16.84 18.06
C ALA A 52 -6.12 16.55 16.62
N GLN A 53 -5.74 15.30 16.33
CA GLN A 53 -5.31 14.90 14.98
C GLN A 53 -6.50 14.80 14.01
N ALA A 54 -7.66 14.32 14.47
CA ALA A 54 -8.90 14.34 13.68
C ALA A 54 -9.35 15.78 13.37
N ASP A 55 -9.30 16.70 14.35
CA ASP A 55 -9.57 18.12 14.15
C ASP A 55 -8.60 18.75 13.14
N ALA A 56 -7.31 18.41 13.23
CA ALA A 56 -6.28 18.92 12.33
C ALA A 56 -6.43 18.37 10.90
N MET A 57 -6.82 17.10 10.72
CA MET A 57 -7.07 16.51 9.40
C MET A 57 -8.20 17.23 8.66
N VAL A 58 -9.27 17.62 9.36
CA VAL A 58 -10.36 18.40 8.77
C VAL A 58 -9.93 19.83 8.49
N SER A 59 -9.40 20.54 9.49
CA SER A 59 -9.08 21.97 9.37
C SER A 59 -7.92 22.28 8.42
N SER A 60 -7.05 21.30 8.15
CA SER A 60 -6.01 21.40 7.13
C SER A 60 -6.51 21.15 5.71
N GLY A 61 -7.75 20.71 5.51
CA GLY A 61 -8.27 20.31 4.20
C GLY A 61 -7.73 18.97 3.69
N MET A 62 -7.02 18.19 4.52
CA MET A 62 -6.61 16.83 4.17
C MET A 62 -7.84 15.93 3.95
N LYS A 63 -8.90 16.10 4.75
CA LYS A 63 -10.17 15.41 4.50
C LYS A 63 -10.66 15.66 3.07
N ASP A 64 -10.74 16.93 2.67
CA ASP A 64 -11.18 17.29 1.33
C ASP A 64 -10.23 16.73 0.27
N ALA A 65 -8.93 16.62 0.60
CA ALA A 65 -7.89 16.00 -0.23
C ALA A 65 -8.12 14.50 -0.52
N GLY A 66 -8.91 13.81 0.30
CA GLY A 66 -9.23 12.39 0.19
C GLY A 66 -8.79 11.54 1.39
N TYR A 67 -8.12 12.15 2.38
CA TYR A 67 -7.74 11.44 3.60
C TYR A 67 -8.96 11.19 4.47
N GLU A 68 -9.28 9.92 4.72
CA GLU A 68 -10.53 9.53 5.40
C GLU A 68 -10.31 8.76 6.70
N TYR A 69 -9.22 8.02 6.87
CA TYR A 69 -8.99 7.20 8.07
C TYR A 69 -8.22 7.95 9.18
N VAL A 70 -8.69 7.85 10.42
CA VAL A 70 -7.95 8.20 11.64
C VAL A 70 -7.70 6.92 12.42
N ASN A 71 -6.50 6.38 12.29
CA ASN A 71 -6.10 5.08 12.83
C ASN A 71 -5.41 5.24 14.18
N ILE A 72 -6.00 4.64 15.21
CA ILE A 72 -5.44 4.52 16.56
C ILE A 72 -4.53 3.29 16.56
N ASP A 73 -3.22 3.51 16.61
CA ASP A 73 -2.21 2.43 16.65
C ASP A 73 -2.00 1.92 18.10
N GLU A 74 -0.90 1.21 18.37
CA GLU A 74 -0.54 0.70 19.70
C GLU A 74 -0.63 1.79 20.79
N GLY A 75 -1.05 1.39 22.00
CA GLY A 75 -1.02 2.21 23.20
C GLY A 75 -2.39 2.54 23.79
N TRP A 76 -3.47 2.26 23.06
CA TRP A 76 -4.85 2.49 23.53
C TRP A 76 -5.31 1.45 24.57
N TRP A 77 -4.83 0.21 24.48
CA TRP A 77 -5.23 -0.91 25.32
C TRP A 77 -4.04 -1.49 26.08
N GLN A 78 -4.23 -1.72 27.38
CA GLN A 78 -3.19 -2.24 28.27
C GLN A 78 -3.38 -3.73 28.61
N GLY A 79 -4.18 -4.44 27.81
CA GLY A 79 -4.38 -5.90 27.90
C GLY A 79 -5.47 -6.36 28.88
N THR A 80 -6.21 -5.44 29.49
CA THR A 80 -7.27 -5.78 30.43
C THR A 80 -8.51 -6.32 29.70
N ARG A 81 -9.09 -7.37 30.27
CA ARG A 81 -10.38 -7.94 29.88
C ARG A 81 -11.26 -8.12 31.12
N ASP A 82 -12.57 -8.03 30.93
CA ASP A 82 -13.54 -8.38 31.98
C ASP A 82 -13.68 -9.90 32.14
N ALA A 83 -14.51 -10.35 33.09
CA ALA A 83 -14.75 -11.76 33.36
C ALA A 83 -15.42 -12.52 32.19
N SER A 84 -16.01 -11.81 31.22
CA SER A 84 -16.57 -12.38 29.99
C SER A 84 -15.58 -12.35 28.82
N GLY A 85 -14.35 -11.92 29.06
CA GLY A 85 -13.30 -11.81 28.04
C GLY A 85 -13.37 -10.54 27.19
N ASN A 86 -14.30 -9.61 27.46
CA ASN A 86 -14.41 -8.39 26.67
C ASN A 86 -13.25 -7.45 26.99
N ILE A 87 -12.66 -6.84 25.96
CA ILE A 87 -11.64 -5.81 26.13
C ILE A 87 -12.21 -4.65 26.97
N THR A 88 -11.46 -4.25 27.99
CA THR A 88 -11.72 -3.04 28.78
C THR A 88 -10.60 -2.02 28.57
N VAL A 89 -10.92 -0.73 28.68
CA VAL A 89 -9.95 0.37 28.54
C VAL A 89 -9.96 1.26 29.77
N ASP A 90 -8.84 1.94 30.03
CA ASP A 90 -8.79 2.97 31.06
C ASP A 90 -9.59 4.19 30.60
N THR A 91 -10.76 4.41 31.23
CA THR A 91 -11.64 5.52 30.90
C THR A 91 -11.12 6.89 31.33
N ALA A 92 -10.05 6.96 32.14
CA ALA A 92 -9.36 8.22 32.39
C ALA A 92 -8.63 8.72 31.13
N GLU A 93 -8.10 7.80 30.33
CA GLU A 93 -7.46 8.10 29.03
C GLU A 93 -8.48 8.10 27.88
N TRP A 94 -9.49 7.24 27.97
CA TRP A 94 -10.55 7.03 26.98
C TRP A 94 -11.94 7.29 27.57
N PRO A 95 -12.27 8.55 27.91
CA PRO A 95 -13.56 8.91 28.48
C PRO A 95 -14.71 8.51 27.54
N GLY A 96 -15.68 7.76 28.08
CA GLY A 96 -16.78 7.19 27.29
C GLY A 96 -16.42 5.90 26.52
N GLY A 97 -15.21 5.37 26.73
CA GLY A 97 -14.70 4.18 26.06
C GLY A 97 -14.40 4.39 24.58
N MET A 98 -14.01 3.32 23.88
CA MET A 98 -13.55 3.43 22.49
C MET A 98 -14.65 3.81 21.50
N LYS A 99 -15.92 3.54 21.82
CA LYS A 99 -17.04 4.05 21.02
C LYS A 99 -17.07 5.57 20.98
N ALA A 100 -16.76 6.25 22.07
CA ALA A 100 -16.81 7.72 22.13
C ALA A 100 -15.81 8.37 21.17
N ILE A 101 -14.59 7.83 21.05
CA ILE A 101 -13.61 8.36 20.09
C ILE A 101 -13.97 7.99 18.64
N ALA A 102 -14.51 6.79 18.39
CA ALA A 102 -14.99 6.41 17.06
C ALA A 102 -16.16 7.31 16.61
N ASP A 103 -17.15 7.54 17.48
CA ASP A 103 -18.26 8.46 17.23
C ASP A 103 -17.76 9.90 16.98
N TYR A 104 -16.72 10.34 17.71
CA TYR A 104 -16.11 11.64 17.49
C TYR A 104 -15.48 11.74 16.10
N ILE A 105 -14.69 10.74 15.68
CA ILE A 105 -14.09 10.67 14.35
C ILE A 105 -15.18 10.68 13.27
N HIS A 106 -16.25 9.89 13.44
CA HIS A 106 -17.40 9.87 12.52
C HIS A 106 -18.13 11.20 12.46
N SER A 107 -18.25 11.94 13.57
CA SER A 107 -18.87 13.27 13.59
C SER A 107 -18.14 14.29 12.70
N LYS A 108 -16.87 14.02 12.37
CA LYS A 108 -16.05 14.79 11.43
C LYS A 108 -16.21 14.34 9.98
N GLY A 109 -17.00 13.30 9.73
CA GLY A 109 -17.13 12.63 8.43
C GLY A 109 -15.84 11.91 8.02
N LEU A 110 -15.09 11.40 9.00
CA LEU A 110 -13.92 10.54 8.84
C LEU A 110 -14.29 9.11 9.26
N LYS A 111 -13.41 8.15 8.98
CA LYS A 111 -13.49 6.74 9.37
C LYS A 111 -12.50 6.44 10.49
N ALA A 112 -12.87 5.57 11.43
CA ALA A 112 -12.07 5.27 12.61
C ALA A 112 -11.32 3.94 12.44
N GLY A 113 -10.02 3.91 12.76
CA GLY A 113 -9.24 2.68 12.81
C GLY A 113 -8.75 2.31 14.20
N ILE A 114 -8.59 1.01 14.46
CA ILE A 114 -8.07 0.45 15.72
C ILE A 114 -6.90 -0.52 15.45
N TYR A 115 -6.26 -0.98 16.51
CA TYR A 115 -5.07 -1.83 16.49
C TYR A 115 -5.18 -3.01 17.47
N THR A 116 -4.72 -4.19 17.06
CA THR A 116 -4.47 -5.35 17.93
C THR A 116 -3.32 -6.20 17.36
N ASP A 117 -3.01 -7.33 17.99
CA ASP A 117 -2.02 -8.32 17.54
C ASP A 117 -2.68 -9.67 17.26
N ALA A 118 -2.09 -10.43 16.34
CA ALA A 118 -2.54 -11.79 16.03
C ALA A 118 -2.27 -12.79 17.15
N GLY A 119 -1.20 -12.63 17.93
CA GLY A 119 -0.90 -13.53 19.05
C GLY A 119 -1.67 -13.17 20.33
N ARG A 120 -1.26 -13.74 21.46
CA ARG A 120 -1.87 -13.48 22.80
C ARG A 120 -1.40 -12.17 23.40
N ASN A 121 -0.16 -11.79 23.13
CA ASN A 121 0.44 -10.54 23.58
C ASN A 121 0.80 -9.70 22.37
N GLY A 122 0.56 -8.39 22.44
CA GLY A 122 0.88 -7.47 21.36
C GLY A 122 2.28 -6.88 21.46
N CYS A 123 2.60 -6.01 20.51
CA CYS A 123 3.88 -5.30 20.48
C CYS A 123 4.13 -4.46 21.74
N GLY A 124 3.09 -3.89 22.35
CA GLY A 124 3.18 -3.18 23.63
C GLY A 124 3.64 -4.05 24.82
N TYR A 125 3.63 -5.38 24.69
CA TYR A 125 4.27 -6.31 25.65
C TYR A 125 5.73 -6.58 25.28
N TYR A 126 6.00 -7.00 24.04
CA TYR A 126 7.32 -7.46 23.61
C TYR A 126 8.33 -6.33 23.40
N TYR A 127 7.87 -5.17 22.94
CA TYR A 127 8.68 -4.01 22.59
C TYR A 127 8.07 -2.70 23.17
N PRO A 128 7.96 -2.57 24.51
CA PRO A 128 7.28 -1.44 25.12
C PRO A 128 7.92 -0.11 24.72
N THR A 129 7.14 0.76 24.06
CA THR A 129 7.64 2.00 23.47
C THR A 129 6.85 3.21 23.96
N GLY A 130 7.34 3.84 25.03
CA GLY A 130 6.70 5.02 25.63
C GLY A 130 5.66 4.71 26.71
N ARG A 131 5.34 3.43 26.94
CA ARG A 131 4.54 2.91 28.05
C ARG A 131 5.22 1.66 28.66
N PRO A 132 4.89 1.28 29.92
CA PRO A 132 5.29 -0.02 30.47
C PRO A 132 4.75 -1.20 29.64
N ALA A 133 5.37 -2.37 29.78
CA ALA A 133 4.93 -3.58 29.11
C ALA A 133 3.47 -3.92 29.44
N ALA A 134 2.66 -4.19 28.42
CA ALA A 134 1.24 -4.45 28.54
C ALA A 134 0.89 -5.89 28.13
N PRO A 135 0.88 -6.87 29.07
CA PRO A 135 0.55 -8.27 28.76
C PRO A 135 -0.90 -8.42 28.33
N ASN A 136 -1.23 -9.47 27.57
CA ASN A 136 -2.55 -9.79 27.02
C ASN A 136 -3.11 -8.76 26.03
N THR A 137 -2.25 -8.02 25.34
CA THR A 137 -2.61 -7.01 24.32
C THR A 137 -2.79 -7.58 22.91
N GLY A 138 -3.03 -8.88 22.79
CA GLY A 138 -3.34 -9.54 21.53
C GLY A 138 -4.71 -10.23 21.51
N SER A 139 -5.16 -10.61 20.32
CA SER A 139 -6.51 -11.14 20.09
C SER A 139 -6.57 -12.66 19.89
N GLU A 140 -5.45 -13.40 19.99
CA GLU A 140 -5.49 -14.86 19.91
C GLU A 140 -6.46 -15.45 20.96
N GLY A 141 -7.29 -16.39 20.53
CA GLY A 141 -8.34 -17.00 21.36
C GLY A 141 -9.61 -16.15 21.48
N HIS A 142 -9.59 -14.90 20.99
CA HIS A 142 -10.70 -13.95 21.07
C HIS A 142 -11.04 -13.28 19.74
N TYR A 143 -10.53 -13.73 18.58
CA TYR A 143 -10.76 -13.07 17.29
C TYR A 143 -12.23 -12.69 17.04
N ASP A 144 -13.16 -13.65 17.10
CA ASP A 144 -14.59 -13.36 16.87
C ASP A 144 -15.15 -12.34 17.86
N GLN A 145 -14.74 -12.42 19.13
CA GLN A 145 -15.20 -11.52 20.19
C GLN A 145 -14.65 -10.10 19.96
N ASP A 146 -13.36 -9.99 19.70
CA ASP A 146 -12.65 -8.71 19.58
C ASP A 146 -13.05 -7.97 18.31
N PHE A 147 -13.07 -8.65 17.15
CA PHE A 147 -13.47 -8.00 15.89
C PHE A 147 -14.95 -7.62 15.89
N LEU A 148 -15.82 -8.40 16.53
CA LEU A 148 -17.21 -7.99 16.78
C LEU A 148 -17.28 -6.77 17.70
N GLN A 149 -16.46 -6.72 18.75
CA GLN A 149 -16.40 -5.58 19.67
C GLN A 149 -15.91 -4.30 18.96
N PHE A 150 -14.88 -4.39 18.12
CA PHE A 150 -14.38 -3.27 17.32
C PHE A 150 -15.45 -2.74 16.37
N SER A 151 -16.13 -3.64 15.65
CA SER A 151 -17.22 -3.27 14.76
C SER A 151 -18.40 -2.62 15.52
N ARG A 152 -18.75 -3.13 16.71
CA ARG A 152 -19.78 -2.54 17.59
C ARG A 152 -19.40 -1.18 18.17
N TRP A 153 -18.12 -0.95 18.45
CA TRP A 153 -17.62 0.37 18.83
C TRP A 153 -17.62 1.35 17.65
N GLY A 154 -17.73 0.86 16.42
CA GLY A 154 -17.83 1.70 15.23
C GLY A 154 -16.53 1.82 14.44
N PHE A 155 -15.52 0.99 14.69
CA PHE A 155 -14.31 1.02 13.87
C PHE A 155 -14.60 0.52 12.45
N ASP A 156 -13.95 1.15 11.47
CA ASP A 156 -14.04 0.91 10.03
C ASP A 156 -12.74 0.32 9.46
N PHE A 157 -11.71 0.23 10.29
CA PHE A 157 -10.37 -0.23 9.94
C PHE A 157 -9.76 -0.92 11.16
N VAL A 158 -9.01 -2.00 10.93
CA VAL A 158 -8.21 -2.65 11.97
C VAL A 158 -6.84 -3.05 11.42
N LYS A 159 -5.78 -2.55 12.07
CA LYS A 159 -4.41 -3.05 11.91
C LYS A 159 -4.23 -4.22 12.86
N VAL A 160 -3.77 -5.34 12.34
CA VAL A 160 -3.44 -6.53 13.14
C VAL A 160 -1.96 -6.83 12.98
N ASP A 161 -1.23 -6.72 14.09
CA ASP A 161 0.22 -6.86 14.18
C ASP A 161 0.66 -8.30 14.45
N TRP A 162 1.99 -8.50 14.51
CA TRP A 162 2.58 -9.84 14.51
C TRP A 162 3.64 -10.07 15.59
N CYS A 163 3.71 -9.25 16.64
CA CYS A 163 4.66 -9.47 17.73
C CYS A 163 4.38 -10.77 18.48
N GLY A 164 3.13 -11.02 18.85
CA GLY A 164 2.72 -12.28 19.46
C GLY A 164 2.83 -13.43 18.47
N GLY A 165 2.36 -13.24 17.24
CA GLY A 165 2.44 -14.26 16.19
C GLY A 165 3.87 -14.75 15.94
N SER A 166 4.84 -13.84 15.91
CA SER A 166 6.26 -14.17 15.79
C SER A 166 6.81 -14.87 17.03
N ALA A 167 6.47 -14.41 18.23
CA ALA A 167 6.97 -14.98 19.49
C ALA A 167 6.42 -16.39 19.75
N GLU A 168 5.20 -16.66 19.30
CA GLU A 168 4.49 -17.93 19.47
C GLU A 168 4.77 -18.92 18.32
N GLY A 169 5.46 -18.47 17.26
CA GLY A 169 5.79 -19.31 16.11
C GLY A 169 4.56 -19.65 15.25
N LEU A 170 3.57 -18.76 15.20
CA LEU A 170 2.36 -18.97 14.41
C LEU A 170 2.67 -18.97 12.90
N ASN A 171 1.82 -19.61 12.11
CA ASN A 171 1.85 -19.47 10.66
C ASN A 171 0.98 -18.27 10.24
N PRO A 172 1.57 -17.21 9.62
CA PRO A 172 0.88 -15.96 9.32
C PRO A 172 -0.31 -16.18 8.38
N ARG A 173 -0.15 -16.96 7.31
CA ARG A 173 -1.25 -17.24 6.38
C ARG A 173 -2.47 -17.82 7.09
N THR A 174 -2.28 -18.82 7.94
CA THR A 174 -3.42 -19.44 8.66
C THR A 174 -4.02 -18.54 9.73
N ALA A 175 -3.18 -17.78 10.46
CA ALA A 175 -3.64 -16.87 11.49
C ALA A 175 -4.43 -15.70 10.88
N TYR A 176 -3.89 -15.06 9.84
CA TYR A 176 -4.55 -13.96 9.14
C TYR A 176 -5.79 -14.39 8.37
N GLN A 177 -5.88 -15.64 7.88
CA GLN A 177 -7.14 -16.16 7.36
C GLN A 177 -8.21 -16.23 8.47
N ALA A 178 -7.87 -16.76 9.65
CA ALA A 178 -8.82 -16.82 10.76
C ALA A 178 -9.28 -15.43 11.24
N ILE A 179 -8.36 -14.45 11.24
CA ILE A 179 -8.64 -13.04 11.52
C ILE A 179 -9.57 -12.43 10.45
N SER A 180 -9.27 -12.64 9.17
CA SER A 180 -10.09 -12.18 8.05
C SER A 180 -11.52 -12.73 8.15
N ASP A 181 -11.66 -14.04 8.39
CA ASP A 181 -12.97 -14.66 8.56
C ASP A 181 -13.75 -14.12 9.78
N ALA A 182 -13.05 -13.77 10.86
CA ALA A 182 -13.66 -13.17 12.05
C ALA A 182 -14.16 -11.75 11.79
N ILE A 183 -13.44 -10.97 10.99
CA ILE A 183 -13.87 -9.64 10.53
C ILE A 183 -15.10 -9.75 9.62
N ASP A 184 -15.14 -10.75 8.72
CA ASP A 184 -16.30 -11.01 7.88
C ASP A 184 -17.53 -11.39 8.73
N ARG A 185 -17.36 -12.25 9.74
CA ARG A 185 -18.43 -12.59 10.69
C ARG A 185 -18.89 -11.40 11.51
N ALA A 186 -17.99 -10.52 11.92
CA ALA A 186 -18.34 -9.27 12.61
C ALA A 186 -19.15 -8.35 11.68
N THR A 187 -18.70 -8.19 10.44
CA THR A 187 -19.36 -7.39 9.40
C THR A 187 -20.77 -7.91 9.10
N ALA A 188 -20.93 -9.23 8.98
CA ALA A 188 -22.23 -9.86 8.76
C ALA A 188 -23.22 -9.61 9.91
N GLN A 189 -22.73 -9.43 11.14
CA GLN A 189 -23.57 -9.17 12.32
C GLN A 189 -23.93 -7.69 12.49
N THR A 190 -23.02 -6.77 12.16
CA THR A 190 -23.19 -5.34 12.44
C THR A 190 -23.59 -4.53 11.20
N GLY A 191 -23.34 -5.06 10.00
CA GLY A 191 -23.45 -4.32 8.75
C GLY A 191 -22.35 -3.27 8.54
N ARG A 192 -21.31 -3.22 9.39
CA ARG A 192 -20.18 -2.30 9.27
C ARG A 192 -18.92 -3.06 8.83
N PRO A 193 -18.51 -2.93 7.55
CA PRO A 193 -17.24 -3.47 7.07
C PRO A 193 -16.05 -2.85 7.80
N MET A 194 -15.01 -3.63 8.04
CA MET A 194 -13.72 -3.15 8.53
C MET A 194 -12.63 -3.48 7.52
N VAL A 195 -11.83 -2.49 7.15
CA VAL A 195 -10.60 -2.70 6.37
C VAL A 195 -9.58 -3.43 7.24
N LEU A 196 -9.11 -4.58 6.77
CA LEU A 196 -8.00 -5.29 7.40
C LEU A 196 -6.65 -4.81 6.84
N SER A 197 -5.78 -4.37 7.73
CA SER A 197 -4.36 -4.10 7.47
C SER A 197 -3.50 -5.17 8.15
N VAL A 198 -2.91 -6.06 7.35
CA VAL A 198 -1.97 -7.10 7.81
C VAL A 198 -0.63 -6.44 8.11
N CYS A 199 -0.15 -6.58 9.35
CA CYS A 199 1.12 -6.01 9.80
C CYS A 199 2.04 -7.12 10.32
N ASP A 200 2.56 -7.95 9.41
CA ASP A 200 3.50 -9.04 9.70
C ASP A 200 4.94 -8.74 9.26
N TRP A 201 5.18 -7.50 8.82
CA TRP A 201 6.48 -6.99 8.41
C TRP A 201 7.12 -7.71 7.22
N GLY A 202 6.32 -8.37 6.38
CA GLY A 202 6.83 -9.15 5.25
C GLY A 202 7.23 -10.59 5.61
N VAL A 203 6.94 -11.04 6.83
CA VAL A 203 7.27 -12.39 7.30
C VAL A 203 6.52 -13.44 6.49
N GLN A 204 7.26 -14.39 5.91
CA GLN A 204 6.70 -15.45 5.06
C GLN A 204 5.88 -14.90 3.86
N SER A 205 6.36 -13.80 3.26
CA SER A 205 5.95 -13.34 1.93
C SER A 205 4.45 -13.05 1.80
N PRO A 206 3.89 -12.07 2.53
CA PRO A 206 2.46 -11.76 2.51
C PRO A 206 1.89 -11.45 1.13
N TRP A 207 2.71 -10.94 0.21
CA TRP A 207 2.32 -10.75 -1.19
C TRP A 207 1.87 -12.04 -1.90
N ASP A 208 2.22 -13.23 -1.40
CA ASP A 208 1.81 -14.51 -1.98
C ASP A 208 0.44 -15.01 -1.50
N TRP A 209 -0.09 -14.45 -0.39
CA TRP A 209 -1.30 -15.01 0.25
C TRP A 209 -2.27 -13.99 0.85
N ALA A 210 -1.86 -12.76 1.14
CA ALA A 210 -2.72 -11.70 1.67
C ALA A 210 -3.76 -11.16 0.66
N PRO A 211 -3.50 -11.12 -0.67
CA PRO A 211 -4.54 -10.79 -1.64
C PRO A 211 -5.75 -11.72 -1.49
N GLY A 212 -6.93 -11.13 -1.31
CA GLY A 212 -8.17 -11.85 -1.02
C GLY A 212 -8.49 -12.06 0.47
N MET A 213 -7.53 -11.84 1.37
CA MET A 213 -7.76 -11.84 2.83
C MET A 213 -7.81 -10.43 3.42
N SER A 214 -7.04 -9.50 2.85
CA SER A 214 -6.92 -8.13 3.36
C SER A 214 -6.89 -7.09 2.24
N THR A 215 -7.11 -5.83 2.61
CA THR A 215 -6.97 -4.70 1.69
C THR A 215 -5.52 -4.29 1.51
N MET A 216 -4.72 -4.43 2.56
CA MET A 216 -3.31 -4.08 2.54
C MET A 216 -2.49 -5.02 3.43
N TRP A 217 -1.20 -5.16 3.10
CA TRP A 217 -0.25 -5.96 3.87
C TRP A 217 1.14 -5.33 3.87
N ARG A 218 1.73 -5.21 5.06
CA ARG A 218 3.09 -4.72 5.27
C ARG A 218 4.09 -5.61 4.55
N THR A 219 5.05 -5.02 3.84
CA THR A 219 6.06 -5.78 3.07
C THR A 219 7.45 -5.74 3.70
N SER A 220 7.63 -5.01 4.80
CA SER A 220 8.90 -4.86 5.51
C SER A 220 8.69 -4.46 6.96
N GLY A 221 9.78 -4.46 7.74
CA GLY A 221 9.84 -3.79 9.03
C GLY A 221 9.56 -2.28 8.94
N ASP A 222 9.52 -1.64 10.11
CA ASP A 222 9.07 -0.26 10.25
C ASP A 222 9.99 0.73 9.52
N ILE A 223 9.36 1.71 8.88
CA ILE A 223 10.05 2.80 8.16
C ILE A 223 10.79 3.75 9.10
N ILE A 224 10.33 3.85 10.34
CA ILE A 224 10.96 4.64 11.41
C ILE A 224 10.72 3.96 12.76
N TYR A 225 11.74 3.93 13.61
CA TYR A 225 11.60 3.52 15.01
C TYR A 225 11.49 4.74 15.92
N TRP A 226 10.78 4.61 17.03
CA TRP A 226 10.60 5.69 17.99
C TRP A 226 11.92 6.31 18.45
N GLY A 227 11.96 7.65 18.47
CA GLY A 227 13.14 8.44 18.81
C GLY A 227 14.16 8.59 17.68
N GLN A 228 13.97 7.95 16.52
CA GLN A 228 14.81 8.18 15.34
C GLN A 228 14.35 9.40 14.54
N THR A 229 15.27 9.89 13.72
CA THR A 229 15.01 10.90 12.70
C THR A 229 14.61 10.20 11.39
N ALA A 230 13.68 10.78 10.63
CA ALA A 230 13.28 10.23 9.34
C ALA A 230 14.48 10.08 8.40
N SER A 231 14.57 8.94 7.70
CA SER A 231 15.70 8.58 6.84
C SER A 231 15.26 8.22 5.43
N MET A 232 15.84 8.88 4.42
CA MET A 232 15.57 8.51 3.02
C MET A 232 16.07 7.10 2.68
N ASP A 233 17.10 6.60 3.35
CA ASP A 233 17.57 5.24 3.12
C ASP A 233 16.53 4.20 3.60
N ARG A 234 15.81 4.49 4.70
CA ARG A 234 14.68 3.65 5.17
C ARG A 234 13.47 3.77 4.23
N VAL A 235 13.12 4.98 3.80
CA VAL A 235 12.05 5.21 2.81
C VAL A 235 12.31 4.39 1.54
N LEU A 236 13.54 4.42 1.01
CA LEU A 236 13.90 3.66 -0.19
C LEU A 236 13.89 2.15 0.05
N ALA A 237 14.36 1.67 1.21
CA ALA A 237 14.36 0.25 1.54
C ALA A 237 12.94 -0.32 1.65
N ASN A 238 12.02 0.41 2.29
CA ASN A 238 10.62 0.03 2.39
C ASN A 238 9.93 0.07 1.02
N PHE A 239 10.16 1.12 0.23
CA PHE A 239 9.64 1.21 -1.14
C PHE A 239 10.11 0.03 -2.00
N ASP A 240 11.40 -0.33 -1.94
CA ASP A 240 11.97 -1.46 -2.68
C ASP A 240 11.37 -2.79 -2.25
N SER A 241 11.17 -2.97 -0.93
CA SER A 241 10.57 -4.19 -0.37
C SER A 241 9.09 -4.34 -0.74
N ALA A 242 8.41 -3.27 -1.13
CA ALA A 242 7.01 -3.31 -1.53
C ALA A 242 6.77 -3.65 -3.01
N GLN A 243 7.81 -3.83 -3.82
CA GLN A 243 7.67 -4.02 -5.28
C GLN A 243 7.19 -5.44 -5.66
N HIS A 244 5.88 -5.69 -5.51
CA HIS A 244 5.21 -6.95 -5.86
C HIS A 244 4.00 -6.69 -6.78
N PRO A 245 4.23 -6.26 -8.03
CA PRO A 245 3.17 -5.77 -8.93
C PRO A 245 2.16 -6.85 -9.35
N ALA A 246 2.53 -8.13 -9.24
CA ALA A 246 1.64 -9.26 -9.52
C ALA A 246 0.60 -9.49 -8.42
N SER A 247 0.89 -9.03 -7.19
CA SER A 247 0.03 -9.23 -6.01
C SER A 247 -0.89 -8.03 -5.76
N GLN A 248 -0.59 -6.88 -6.35
CA GLN A 248 -1.39 -5.67 -6.19
C GLN A 248 -2.45 -5.52 -7.30
N SER A 249 -3.68 -5.23 -6.88
CA SER A 249 -4.84 -5.04 -7.74
C SER A 249 -5.86 -4.13 -7.04
N PRO A 250 -6.94 -3.67 -7.70
CA PRO A 250 -7.98 -2.90 -7.02
C PRO A 250 -8.46 -3.59 -5.74
N GLY A 251 -8.35 -2.89 -4.60
CA GLY A 251 -8.70 -3.42 -3.28
C GLY A 251 -7.63 -4.26 -2.58
N HIS A 252 -6.45 -4.45 -3.16
CA HIS A 252 -5.36 -5.27 -2.60
C HIS A 252 -4.00 -4.61 -2.84
N TYR A 253 -3.37 -4.09 -1.80
CA TYR A 253 -2.22 -3.19 -1.92
C TYR A 253 -1.01 -3.63 -1.09
N ASN A 254 0.18 -3.59 -1.71
CA ASN A 254 1.43 -3.70 -0.97
C ASN A 254 1.60 -2.45 -0.10
N ASP A 255 1.92 -2.65 1.18
CA ASP A 255 2.11 -1.58 2.15
C ASP A 255 3.60 -1.38 2.50
N PRO A 256 4.26 -0.36 1.94
CA PRO A 256 5.61 0.06 2.33
C PRO A 256 5.67 0.81 3.67
N ASP A 257 4.60 0.78 4.47
CA ASP A 257 4.46 1.41 5.79
C ASP A 257 4.04 2.89 5.75
N MET A 258 3.69 3.41 6.93
CA MET A 258 3.15 4.77 7.16
C MET A 258 4.12 5.88 6.71
N LEU A 259 3.58 7.00 6.26
CA LEU A 259 4.38 8.14 5.79
C LEU A 259 5.15 8.81 6.93
N VAL A 260 6.42 9.12 6.67
CA VAL A 260 7.25 10.03 7.50
C VAL A 260 7.29 11.46 6.94
N VAL A 261 6.40 11.76 5.97
CA VAL A 261 6.26 13.09 5.37
C VAL A 261 5.97 14.14 6.44
N GLY A 262 6.80 15.18 6.51
CA GLY A 262 6.65 16.28 7.47
C GLY A 262 7.20 16.00 8.86
N MET A 263 7.85 14.85 9.08
CA MET A 263 8.55 14.56 10.32
C MET A 263 9.93 15.22 10.37
N ASN A 264 10.49 15.31 11.58
CA ASN A 264 11.83 15.84 11.78
C ASN A 264 12.87 15.06 10.96
N GLY A 265 13.81 15.78 10.33
CA GLY A 265 14.84 15.25 9.47
C GLY A 265 14.55 15.31 7.97
N PHE A 266 13.31 15.58 7.57
CA PHE A 266 12.94 15.67 6.15
C PHE A 266 12.74 17.11 5.70
N SER A 267 13.47 17.47 4.64
CA SER A 267 13.20 18.68 3.84
C SER A 267 11.95 18.52 2.98
N ALA A 268 11.45 19.63 2.43
CA ALA A 268 10.35 19.62 1.46
C ALA A 268 10.64 18.75 0.23
N ALA A 269 11.88 18.69 -0.23
CA ALA A 269 12.29 17.86 -1.37
C ALA A 269 12.22 16.36 -1.04
N GLN A 270 12.64 15.97 0.16
CA GLN A 270 12.52 14.59 0.65
C GLN A 270 11.05 14.21 0.88
N ASN A 271 10.23 15.13 1.39
CA ASN A 271 8.78 14.95 1.51
C ASN A 271 8.11 14.70 0.14
N ARG A 272 8.46 15.48 -0.89
CA ARG A 272 8.00 15.26 -2.28
C ARG A 272 8.48 13.93 -2.83
N THR A 273 9.75 13.58 -2.62
CA THR A 273 10.32 12.30 -3.06
C THR A 273 9.58 11.13 -2.42
N HIS A 274 9.37 11.17 -1.10
CA HIS A 274 8.67 10.13 -0.36
C HIS A 274 7.22 9.95 -0.83
N LEU A 275 6.44 11.04 -0.93
CA LEU A 275 5.07 10.96 -1.41
C LEU A 275 4.99 10.49 -2.88
N GLY A 276 5.94 10.91 -3.73
CA GLY A 276 6.02 10.47 -5.11
C GLY A 276 6.29 8.96 -5.24
N LEU A 277 7.17 8.41 -4.38
CA LEU A 277 7.46 6.97 -4.32
C LEU A 277 6.22 6.16 -3.90
N TRP A 278 5.47 6.64 -2.90
CA TRP A 278 4.22 5.97 -2.50
C TRP A 278 3.18 6.06 -3.61
N ALA A 279 3.03 7.23 -4.23
CA ALA A 279 2.07 7.45 -5.31
C ALA A 279 2.34 6.58 -6.55
N ILE A 280 3.62 6.47 -6.99
CA ILE A 280 3.96 5.59 -8.12
C ILE A 280 3.71 4.12 -7.77
N SER A 281 3.84 3.72 -6.50
CA SER A 281 3.43 2.39 -6.03
C SER A 281 1.90 2.25 -6.00
N GLY A 282 1.13 3.32 -5.74
CA GLY A 282 -0.27 3.17 -5.34
C GLY A 282 -0.37 2.50 -3.97
N ALA A 283 0.44 3.00 -3.03
CA ALA A 283 0.52 2.50 -1.67
C ALA A 283 -0.51 3.22 -0.78
N PRO A 284 -0.90 2.66 0.37
CA PRO A 284 -1.66 3.41 1.37
C PRO A 284 -0.96 4.72 1.75
N LEU A 285 -1.71 5.83 1.78
CA LEU A 285 -1.20 7.14 2.18
C LEU A 285 -1.64 7.45 3.61
N LEU A 286 -1.05 6.74 4.57
CA LEU A 286 -1.29 6.94 5.99
C LEU A 286 -0.24 7.91 6.56
N ALA A 287 -0.61 9.18 6.73
CA ALA A 287 0.24 10.20 7.32
C ALA A 287 0.64 9.84 8.76
N GLY A 288 1.92 10.01 9.11
CA GLY A 288 2.44 9.71 10.44
C GLY A 288 2.95 10.92 11.22
N ASN A 289 2.92 12.13 10.67
CA ASN A 289 3.37 13.36 11.33
C ASN A 289 2.33 13.93 12.32
N ASN A 290 2.75 14.87 13.17
CA ASN A 290 1.81 15.66 13.97
C ASN A 290 1.05 16.65 13.08
N LEU A 291 -0.22 16.36 12.79
CA LEU A 291 -1.06 17.20 11.93
C LEU A 291 -1.37 18.54 12.59
N ALA A 292 -1.51 18.57 13.92
CA ALA A 292 -1.85 19.78 14.67
C ALA A 292 -0.76 20.87 14.62
N THR A 293 0.48 20.47 14.34
CA THR A 293 1.63 21.39 14.20
C THR A 293 2.25 21.32 12.80
N MET A 294 1.55 20.76 11.82
CA MET A 294 2.05 20.59 10.46
C MET A 294 2.23 21.93 9.75
N SER A 295 3.36 22.11 9.07
CA SER A 295 3.61 23.32 8.28
C SER A 295 2.70 23.41 7.05
N ALA A 296 2.48 24.63 6.56
CA ALA A 296 1.73 24.85 5.32
C ALA A 296 2.39 24.19 4.10
N GLU A 297 3.72 24.11 4.07
CA GLU A 297 4.48 23.45 3.01
C GLU A 297 4.27 21.93 3.01
N THR A 298 4.38 21.28 4.18
CA THR A 298 4.07 19.85 4.32
C THR A 298 2.62 19.55 3.91
N ARG A 299 1.69 20.39 4.35
CA ARG A 299 0.28 20.28 3.97
C ARG A 299 0.09 20.37 2.45
N ALA A 300 0.74 21.33 1.79
CA ALA A 300 0.66 21.49 0.33
C ALA A 300 1.20 20.25 -0.41
N ILE A 301 2.23 19.60 0.13
CA ILE A 301 2.76 18.34 -0.42
C ILE A 301 1.74 17.22 -0.26
N LEU A 302 1.24 16.97 0.96
CA LEU A 302 0.28 15.90 1.24
C LEU A 302 -1.05 16.08 0.50
N THR A 303 -1.45 17.32 0.19
CA THR A 303 -2.73 17.61 -0.46
C THR A 303 -2.61 17.89 -1.97
N ASN A 304 -1.46 17.60 -2.59
CA ASN A 304 -1.27 17.78 -4.03
C ASN A 304 -2.17 16.82 -4.83
N ARG A 305 -3.26 17.36 -5.39
CA ARG A 305 -4.31 16.59 -6.09
C ARG A 305 -3.80 15.77 -7.27
N GLU A 306 -2.79 16.24 -7.99
CA GLU A 306 -2.27 15.51 -9.14
C GLU A 306 -1.46 14.29 -8.72
N VAL A 307 -0.68 14.41 -7.64
CA VAL A 307 0.06 13.30 -7.07
C VAL A 307 -0.89 12.28 -6.43
N LEU A 308 -1.90 12.76 -5.68
CA LEU A 308 -2.94 11.91 -5.10
C LEU A 308 -3.74 11.17 -6.17
N ALA A 309 -4.03 11.80 -7.31
CA ALA A 309 -4.70 11.13 -8.42
C ALA A 309 -3.85 10.02 -9.08
N VAL A 310 -2.52 10.13 -9.04
CA VAL A 310 -1.64 9.03 -9.46
C VAL A 310 -1.73 7.88 -8.47
N ASP A 311 -1.65 8.16 -7.17
CA ASP A 311 -1.75 7.16 -6.11
C ASP A 311 -3.08 6.38 -6.19
N GLN A 312 -4.18 7.13 -6.18
CA GLN A 312 -5.57 6.66 -6.13
C GLN A 312 -6.14 6.29 -7.51
N ASP A 313 -5.29 6.00 -8.50
CA ASP A 313 -5.76 5.62 -9.84
C ASP A 313 -6.63 4.34 -9.77
N PRO A 314 -7.83 4.34 -10.40
CA PRO A 314 -8.80 3.26 -10.23
C PRO A 314 -8.40 1.94 -10.89
N LEU A 315 -7.33 1.88 -11.69
CA LEU A 315 -6.81 0.58 -12.14
C LEU A 315 -6.14 -0.20 -11.02
N GLY A 316 -5.81 0.45 -9.89
CA GLY A 316 -5.18 -0.19 -8.72
C GLY A 316 -3.83 -0.85 -9.02
N ARG A 317 -3.19 -0.52 -10.15
CA ARG A 317 -1.91 -1.11 -10.58
C ARG A 317 -0.77 -0.57 -9.75
N GLN A 318 0.25 -1.38 -9.51
CA GLN A 318 1.51 -0.91 -8.96
C GLN A 318 2.43 -0.38 -10.08
N GLY A 319 3.15 0.70 -9.82
CA GLY A 319 4.24 1.12 -10.69
C GLY A 319 5.44 0.18 -10.61
N VAL A 320 6.17 0.04 -11.70
CA VAL A 320 7.33 -0.88 -11.79
C VAL A 320 8.54 -0.14 -12.33
N LYS A 321 9.74 -0.59 -11.98
CA LYS A 321 10.97 -0.07 -12.59
C LYS A 321 11.05 -0.53 -14.05
N VAL A 322 11.18 0.42 -14.96
CA VAL A 322 11.24 0.17 -16.41
C VAL A 322 12.63 0.40 -17.01
N ALA A 323 13.45 1.24 -16.38
CA ALA A 323 14.81 1.50 -16.81
C ALA A 323 15.75 1.82 -15.64
N GLU A 324 17.01 1.43 -15.80
CA GLU A 324 18.15 1.82 -14.98
C GLU A 324 19.43 1.66 -15.80
N ASP A 325 19.62 2.51 -16.80
CA ASP A 325 20.77 2.41 -17.71
C ASP A 325 22.11 2.63 -16.98
N LEU A 326 22.07 3.46 -15.92
CA LEU A 326 23.19 3.71 -15.02
C LEU A 326 22.73 3.49 -13.59
N SER A 327 23.59 2.87 -12.78
CA SER A 327 23.29 2.52 -11.40
C SER A 327 22.79 3.75 -10.61
N GLY A 328 21.65 3.59 -9.93
CA GLY A 328 21.02 4.63 -9.13
C GLY A 328 20.25 5.69 -9.93
N ARG A 329 20.16 5.59 -11.26
CA ARG A 329 19.35 6.48 -12.11
C ARG A 329 18.18 5.71 -12.69
N GLN A 330 17.04 5.79 -12.02
CA GLN A 330 15.95 4.86 -12.21
C GLN A 330 14.70 5.54 -12.78
N VAL A 331 13.98 4.81 -13.62
CA VAL A 331 12.67 5.20 -14.13
C VAL A 331 11.65 4.17 -13.67
N TYR A 332 10.62 4.62 -12.97
CA TYR A 332 9.44 3.82 -12.63
C TYR A 332 8.26 4.30 -13.44
N ALA A 333 7.39 3.37 -13.84
CA ALA A 333 6.18 3.68 -14.58
C ALA A 333 4.98 2.96 -14.01
N LYS A 334 3.86 3.68 -13.85
CA LYS A 334 2.56 3.15 -13.47
C LYS A 334 1.59 3.33 -14.64
N VAL A 335 0.91 2.27 -15.03
CA VAL A 335 -0.19 2.35 -16.00
C VAL A 335 -1.39 2.98 -15.31
N LEU A 336 -1.90 4.08 -15.87
CA LEU A 336 -3.04 4.80 -15.34
C LEU A 336 -4.31 4.48 -16.14
N SER A 337 -5.46 4.73 -15.52
CA SER A 337 -6.78 4.69 -16.14
C SER A 337 -6.86 5.53 -17.42
N GLY A 338 -7.56 5.00 -18.42
CA GLY A 338 -7.60 5.53 -19.78
C GLY A 338 -6.55 4.91 -20.71
N THR A 339 -6.54 5.34 -21.97
CA THR A 339 -5.62 4.81 -23.00
C THR A 339 -4.39 5.70 -23.11
N GLY A 340 -3.20 5.09 -23.20
CA GLY A 340 -1.96 5.83 -23.46
C GLY A 340 -1.48 6.73 -22.31
N ARG A 341 -2.01 6.52 -21.09
CA ARG A 341 -1.65 7.31 -19.90
C ARG A 341 -0.70 6.54 -18.98
N ARG A 342 0.33 7.23 -18.49
CA ARG A 342 1.32 6.72 -17.54
C ARG A 342 1.62 7.78 -16.49
N ALA A 343 1.83 7.36 -15.25
CA ALA A 343 2.67 8.12 -14.34
C ALA A 343 4.11 7.63 -14.47
N VAL A 344 5.06 8.55 -14.38
CA VAL A 344 6.50 8.25 -14.50
C VAL A 344 7.23 8.92 -13.34
N LEU A 345 8.00 8.14 -12.59
CA LEU A 345 8.86 8.65 -11.52
C LEU A 345 10.32 8.49 -11.93
N LEU A 346 11.03 9.61 -12.01
CA LEU A 346 12.47 9.65 -12.26
C LEU A 346 13.17 9.76 -10.90
N LEU A 347 13.88 8.71 -10.48
CA LEU A 347 14.54 8.62 -9.18
C LEU A 347 16.05 8.65 -9.34
N ASN A 348 16.68 9.61 -8.67
CA ASN A 348 18.13 9.67 -8.57
C ASN A 348 18.58 9.25 -7.16
N ARG A 349 19.09 8.03 -7.03
CA ARG A 349 19.68 7.52 -5.78
C ARG A 349 21.14 7.93 -5.59
N THR A 350 21.75 8.57 -6.58
CA THR A 350 23.16 8.98 -6.52
C THR A 350 23.34 10.25 -5.67
N THR A 351 24.59 10.58 -5.36
CA THR A 351 24.97 11.72 -4.51
C THR A 351 25.18 13.02 -5.30
N SER A 352 24.97 13.03 -6.61
CA SER A 352 25.05 14.22 -7.46
C SER A 352 23.83 14.32 -8.38
N PRO A 353 23.47 15.53 -8.85
CA PRO A 353 22.43 15.68 -9.87
C PRO A 353 22.76 14.87 -11.11
N ALA A 354 21.76 14.19 -11.67
CA ALA A 354 21.94 13.29 -12.79
C ALA A 354 20.83 13.42 -13.83
N ALA A 355 21.19 13.40 -15.11
CA ALA A 355 20.22 13.25 -16.19
C ALA A 355 19.62 11.84 -16.17
N ILE A 356 18.29 11.77 -16.21
CA ILE A 356 17.51 10.53 -16.26
C ILE A 356 16.52 10.65 -17.42
N THR A 357 16.44 9.60 -18.23
CA THR A 357 15.63 9.57 -19.46
C THR A 357 14.53 8.52 -19.36
N ALA A 358 13.28 8.93 -19.51
CA ALA A 358 12.16 8.02 -19.74
C ALA A 358 11.93 7.84 -21.24
N ARG A 359 11.93 6.60 -21.73
CA ARG A 359 11.69 6.26 -23.13
C ARG A 359 10.28 5.74 -23.34
N TRP A 360 9.60 6.19 -24.39
CA TRP A 360 8.23 5.75 -24.72
C TRP A 360 8.16 4.25 -24.98
N SER A 361 9.21 3.64 -25.55
CA SER A 361 9.33 2.19 -25.69
C SER A 361 9.17 1.44 -24.36
N ASP A 362 9.84 1.91 -23.32
CA ASP A 362 9.86 1.28 -21.99
C ASP A 362 8.52 1.50 -21.28
N LEU A 363 7.81 2.57 -21.63
CA LEU A 363 6.46 2.84 -21.12
C LEU A 363 5.35 2.10 -21.90
N GLY A 364 5.69 1.44 -23.02
CA GLY A 364 4.70 0.88 -23.94
C GLY A 364 3.83 1.96 -24.61
N LEU A 365 4.45 3.07 -25.02
CA LEU A 365 3.84 4.18 -25.76
C LEU A 365 4.54 4.35 -27.12
N THR A 366 3.86 5.01 -28.06
CA THR A 366 4.38 5.24 -29.42
C THR A 366 4.05 6.65 -29.90
N GLY A 367 4.92 7.23 -30.73
CA GLY A 367 4.75 8.57 -31.28
C GLY A 367 4.79 9.68 -30.23
N PRO A 368 4.28 10.88 -30.56
CA PRO A 368 4.31 12.02 -29.65
C PRO A 368 3.46 11.81 -28.39
N ALA A 369 4.00 12.23 -27.24
CA ALA A 369 3.30 12.23 -25.95
C ALA A 369 3.57 13.52 -25.17
N SER A 370 2.56 14.02 -24.48
CA SER A 370 2.65 15.19 -23.60
C SER A 370 3.17 14.79 -22.22
N VAL A 371 4.05 15.61 -21.66
CA VAL A 371 4.68 15.40 -20.34
C VAL A 371 4.28 16.52 -19.40
N ARG A 372 3.85 16.18 -18.20
CA ARG A 372 3.46 17.13 -17.15
C ARG A 372 4.19 16.84 -15.85
N ASN A 373 4.75 17.86 -15.21
CA ASN A 373 5.40 17.75 -13.90
C ASN A 373 4.40 18.05 -12.78
N LEU A 374 4.15 17.05 -11.92
CA LEU A 374 3.05 17.12 -10.95
C LEU A 374 3.40 17.95 -9.70
N TRP A 375 4.68 18.21 -9.46
CA TRP A 375 5.13 19.09 -8.37
C TRP A 375 5.11 20.56 -8.78
N ALA A 376 5.53 20.85 -10.02
CA ALA A 376 5.49 22.21 -10.55
C ALA A 376 4.08 22.61 -11.02
N GLY A 377 3.21 21.64 -11.32
CA GLY A 377 1.89 21.90 -11.90
C GLY A 377 1.95 22.44 -13.33
N THR A 378 3.04 22.15 -14.05
CA THR A 378 3.32 22.68 -15.39
C THR A 378 3.51 21.59 -16.42
N ASP A 379 3.08 21.88 -17.65
CA ASP A 379 3.35 21.03 -18.79
C ASP A 379 4.78 21.28 -19.27
N ALA A 380 5.58 20.21 -19.35
CA ALA A 380 6.95 20.26 -19.86
C ALA A 380 7.00 20.30 -21.40
N GLY A 381 5.88 20.01 -22.07
CA GLY A 381 5.75 20.01 -23.53
C GLY A 381 5.35 18.66 -24.09
N THR A 382 5.41 18.54 -25.42
CA THR A 382 5.17 17.28 -26.15
C THR A 382 6.49 16.80 -26.73
N PHE A 383 6.79 15.52 -26.53
CA PHE A 383 8.04 14.89 -26.91
C PHE A 383 7.76 13.62 -27.70
N ASP A 384 8.65 13.31 -28.65
CA ASP A 384 8.61 12.07 -29.42
C ASP A 384 9.76 11.15 -28.99
N GLY A 385 9.45 9.87 -28.77
CA GLY A 385 10.38 8.84 -28.33
C GLY A 385 10.84 8.88 -26.86
N SER A 386 11.12 10.04 -26.26
CA SER A 386 11.63 10.12 -24.87
C SER A 386 11.54 11.51 -24.22
N TYR A 387 11.68 11.54 -22.90
CA TYR A 387 11.84 12.76 -22.10
C TYR A 387 13.02 12.61 -21.14
N THR A 388 13.90 13.61 -21.09
CA THR A 388 15.09 13.64 -20.21
C THR A 388 15.04 14.87 -19.32
N MET A 389 15.36 14.71 -18.04
CA MET A 389 15.63 15.84 -17.16
C MET A 389 16.73 15.53 -16.15
N THR A 390 17.37 16.59 -15.64
CA THR A 390 18.28 16.49 -14.51
C THR A 390 17.48 16.39 -13.22
N VAL A 391 17.65 15.29 -12.50
CA VAL A 391 17.06 15.06 -11.18
C VAL A 391 18.13 15.31 -10.11
N PRO A 392 17.87 16.14 -9.07
CA PRO A 392 18.82 16.37 -7.98
C PRO A 392 19.24 15.08 -7.27
N ALA A 393 20.37 15.14 -6.56
CA ALA A 393 20.87 14.01 -5.78
C ALA A 393 19.84 13.55 -4.74
N ARG A 394 19.60 12.24 -4.64
CA ARG A 394 18.69 11.63 -3.64
C ARG A 394 17.24 12.13 -3.70
N GLU A 395 16.80 12.63 -4.86
CA GLU A 395 15.43 13.12 -5.08
C GLU A 395 14.72 12.33 -6.17
N ALA A 396 13.39 12.50 -6.23
CA ALA A 396 12.56 12.02 -7.32
C ALA A 396 11.65 13.11 -7.90
N VAL A 397 11.36 12.99 -9.19
CA VAL A 397 10.37 13.82 -9.88
C VAL A 397 9.26 12.93 -10.41
N LEU A 398 8.01 13.28 -10.08
CA LEU A 398 6.83 12.57 -10.56
C LEU A 398 6.19 13.35 -11.71
N LEU A 399 5.92 12.62 -12.79
CA LEU A 399 5.38 13.11 -14.04
C LEU A 399 4.13 12.33 -14.42
N THR A 400 3.30 12.92 -15.27
CA THR A 400 2.42 12.13 -16.16
C THR A 400 2.90 12.24 -17.59
N VAL A 401 2.69 11.15 -18.33
CA VAL A 401 2.95 11.04 -19.77
C VAL A 401 1.66 10.55 -20.42
N THR A 402 1.15 11.32 -21.37
CA THR A 402 -0.07 10.98 -22.12
C THR A 402 0.20 11.06 -23.61
N GLY A 403 0.06 9.95 -24.31
CA GLY A 403 0.32 9.86 -25.74
C GLY A 403 -0.49 8.78 -26.42
N SER A 404 -0.18 8.51 -27.68
CA SER A 404 -0.78 7.38 -28.41
C SER A 404 -0.15 6.07 -27.91
N GLY A 405 -0.96 5.16 -27.39
CA GLY A 405 -0.51 3.86 -26.90
C GLY A 405 -1.34 2.73 -27.52
N THR A 406 -0.73 1.57 -27.66
CA THR A 406 -1.46 0.31 -27.83
C THR A 406 -2.22 -0.02 -26.54
N THR A 407 -3.26 -0.86 -26.65
CA THR A 407 -4.12 -1.36 -25.54
C THR A 407 -3.32 -1.62 -24.26
N PRO A 408 -3.90 -1.43 -23.05
CA PRO A 408 -3.18 -1.56 -21.78
C PRO A 408 -2.45 -2.91 -21.69
N SER A 409 -1.17 -2.93 -22.06
CA SER A 409 -0.33 -4.11 -21.87
C SER A 409 -0.10 -4.22 -20.37
N ALA A 410 -0.37 -5.39 -19.81
CA ALA A 410 -0.03 -5.72 -18.44
C ALA A 410 1.50 -5.60 -18.30
N SER A 411 1.95 -4.64 -17.49
CA SER A 411 3.35 -4.28 -17.25
C SER A 411 4.08 -3.61 -18.42
N PRO A 412 4.65 -2.41 -18.22
CA PRO A 412 5.74 -1.94 -19.05
C PRO A 412 6.93 -2.90 -18.93
N SER A 413 7.52 -3.29 -20.07
CA SER A 413 8.64 -4.22 -20.11
C SER A 413 9.91 -3.54 -19.61
N PRO A 414 10.63 -4.12 -18.61
CA PRO A 414 11.97 -3.68 -18.28
C PRO A 414 12.94 -4.05 -19.40
N THR A 415 13.80 -3.11 -19.82
CA THR A 415 15.03 -3.40 -20.59
C THR A 415 16.17 -2.62 -19.92
N SER A 416 17.35 -3.17 -19.61
CA SER A 416 18.24 -4.02 -20.40
C SER A 416 18.39 -5.46 -19.85
N GLY A 417 18.40 -6.44 -20.77
CA GLY A 417 18.41 -7.89 -20.52
C GLY A 417 17.01 -8.51 -20.62
N THR A 418 16.81 -9.51 -21.48
CA THR A 418 15.52 -10.22 -21.55
C THR A 418 15.27 -10.95 -20.23
N THR A 419 14.33 -10.42 -19.42
CA THR A 419 13.91 -11.08 -18.18
C THR A 419 13.36 -12.46 -18.51
N SER A 420 14.07 -13.49 -18.08
CA SER A 420 13.78 -14.87 -18.45
C SER A 420 14.14 -15.84 -17.34
N ALA A 421 13.65 -17.06 -17.44
CA ALA A 421 14.08 -18.12 -16.57
C ALA A 421 15.43 -18.66 -17.03
N ILE A 422 16.36 -18.84 -16.09
CA ILE A 422 17.65 -19.49 -16.35
C ILE A 422 17.48 -20.97 -16.05
N LYS A 423 17.47 -21.79 -17.09
CA LYS A 423 17.31 -23.25 -16.97
C LYS A 423 18.66 -23.94 -16.97
N GLY A 424 18.91 -24.76 -15.95
CA GLY A 424 20.08 -25.64 -15.89
C GLY A 424 19.98 -26.73 -16.96
N VAL A 425 20.97 -26.83 -17.83
CA VAL A 425 20.98 -27.80 -18.96
C VAL A 425 20.88 -29.24 -18.47
N GLY A 426 21.56 -29.58 -17.37
CA GLY A 426 21.57 -30.96 -16.83
C GLY A 426 20.29 -31.35 -16.08
N SER A 427 19.57 -30.40 -15.49
CA SER A 427 18.40 -30.67 -14.65
C SER A 427 17.06 -30.35 -15.33
N GLY A 428 17.06 -29.51 -16.37
CA GLY A 428 15.84 -28.94 -16.95
C GLY A 428 15.09 -27.97 -16.03
N ARG A 429 15.65 -27.68 -14.84
CA ARG A 429 15.06 -26.88 -13.76
C ARG A 429 15.62 -25.47 -13.74
N CYS A 430 14.91 -24.56 -13.07
CA CYS A 430 15.18 -23.13 -13.09
C CYS A 430 16.02 -22.68 -11.89
N LEU A 431 16.88 -21.68 -12.10
CA LEU A 431 17.47 -20.90 -11.01
C LEU A 431 16.35 -20.16 -10.26
N ASP A 432 16.28 -20.40 -8.96
CA ASP A 432 15.15 -20.01 -8.11
C ASP A 432 15.68 -19.40 -6.81
N VAL A 433 15.06 -18.32 -6.33
CA VAL A 433 15.34 -17.85 -4.96
C VAL A 433 14.47 -18.64 -3.99
N ASN A 434 15.12 -19.35 -3.07
CA ASN A 434 14.43 -20.27 -2.17
C ASN A 434 13.32 -19.56 -1.36
N GLY A 435 12.13 -20.15 -1.38
CA GLY A 435 10.93 -19.62 -0.72
C GLY A 435 10.47 -18.25 -1.24
N ALA A 436 10.88 -17.86 -2.45
CA ALA A 436 10.65 -16.51 -3.00
C ALA A 436 11.13 -15.38 -2.07
N SER A 437 12.14 -15.67 -1.22
CA SER A 437 12.63 -14.72 -0.23
C SER A 437 13.28 -13.50 -0.90
N GLN A 438 13.03 -12.31 -0.35
CA GLN A 438 13.74 -11.08 -0.70
C GLN A 438 14.73 -10.64 0.39
N ALA A 439 14.96 -11.48 1.41
CA ALA A 439 15.99 -11.20 2.40
C ALA A 439 17.39 -11.27 1.77
N ASN A 440 18.29 -10.36 2.15
CA ASN A 440 19.69 -10.46 1.73
C ASN A 440 20.31 -11.76 2.30
N GLY A 441 21.05 -12.48 1.47
CA GLY A 441 21.62 -13.78 1.82
C GLY A 441 20.70 -14.98 1.57
N ALA A 442 19.48 -14.76 1.06
CA ALA A 442 18.63 -15.86 0.59
C ALA A 442 19.37 -16.71 -0.44
N GLN A 443 19.38 -18.03 -0.22
CA GLN A 443 20.13 -18.94 -1.08
C GLN A 443 19.37 -19.16 -2.40
N ALA A 444 20.10 -19.05 -3.52
CA ALA A 444 19.60 -19.51 -4.80
C ALA A 444 19.65 -21.05 -4.87
N GLN A 445 18.66 -21.65 -5.49
CA GLN A 445 18.52 -23.09 -5.65
C GLN A 445 18.12 -23.46 -7.08
N ILE A 446 18.13 -24.76 -7.37
CA ILE A 446 17.57 -25.33 -8.60
C ILE A 446 16.19 -25.86 -8.25
N TRP A 447 15.14 -25.30 -8.86
CA TRP A 447 13.75 -25.69 -8.58
C TRP A 447 12.95 -25.92 -9.86
N ASP A 448 11.82 -26.62 -9.74
CA ASP A 448 10.92 -26.81 -10.88
C ASP A 448 10.50 -25.45 -11.46
N CYS A 449 10.58 -25.34 -12.78
CA CYS A 449 10.27 -24.10 -13.47
C CYS A 449 8.77 -23.79 -13.36
N ASN A 450 8.43 -22.71 -12.66
CA ASN A 450 7.05 -22.32 -12.38
C ASN A 450 6.71 -20.92 -12.94
N GLY A 451 7.70 -20.16 -13.41
CA GLY A 451 7.50 -18.85 -14.04
C GLY A 451 7.23 -17.69 -13.08
N GLN A 452 7.26 -17.94 -11.77
CA GLN A 452 7.10 -16.91 -10.73
C GLN A 452 8.27 -15.94 -10.70
N ALA A 453 8.07 -14.75 -10.10
CA ALA A 453 9.04 -13.65 -10.10
C ALA A 453 10.42 -14.05 -9.52
N ASN A 454 10.46 -14.99 -8.58
CA ASN A 454 11.69 -15.52 -7.97
C ASN A 454 12.54 -16.37 -8.92
N GLN A 455 12.03 -16.69 -10.11
CA GLN A 455 12.75 -17.38 -11.21
C GLN A 455 12.96 -16.47 -12.43
N ARG A 456 12.62 -15.18 -12.34
CA ARG A 456 12.73 -14.22 -13.45
C ARG A 456 13.99 -13.38 -13.26
N TRP A 457 15.02 -13.71 -14.04
CA TRP A 457 16.33 -13.09 -13.94
C TRP A 457 16.60 -12.16 -15.11
N THR A 458 17.15 -10.98 -14.80
CA THR A 458 17.45 -9.91 -15.75
C THR A 458 18.95 -9.63 -15.73
N PRO A 459 19.70 -9.98 -16.78
CA PRO A 459 21.10 -9.58 -16.89
C PRO A 459 21.20 -8.08 -17.18
N THR A 460 22.07 -7.35 -16.49
CA THR A 460 22.24 -5.90 -16.71
C THR A 460 23.48 -5.58 -17.53
N ALA A 461 23.55 -4.37 -18.07
CA ALA A 461 24.74 -3.87 -18.75
C ALA A 461 25.98 -3.76 -17.84
N SER A 462 25.79 -3.72 -16.51
CA SER A 462 26.87 -3.74 -15.51
C SER A 462 27.37 -5.15 -15.17
N GLY A 463 26.87 -6.18 -15.84
CA GLY A 463 27.26 -7.58 -15.59
C GLY A 463 26.60 -8.21 -14.37
N GLU A 464 25.58 -7.57 -13.79
CA GLU A 464 24.79 -8.15 -12.71
C GLU A 464 23.71 -9.07 -13.27
N LEU A 465 23.30 -10.05 -12.47
CA LEU A 465 22.11 -10.83 -12.76
C LEU A 465 21.07 -10.55 -11.67
N ARG A 466 19.99 -9.87 -12.04
CA ARG A 466 19.01 -9.35 -11.08
C ARG A 466 17.74 -10.17 -11.03
N VAL A 467 17.15 -10.30 -9.83
CA VAL A 467 15.81 -10.85 -9.58
C VAL A 467 14.96 -9.79 -8.87
N TYR A 468 13.64 -9.82 -9.09
CA TYR A 468 12.68 -8.80 -8.62
C TYR A 468 12.98 -7.35 -9.07
N GLY A 469 13.95 -7.16 -9.97
CA GLY A 469 14.41 -5.86 -10.44
C GLY A 469 15.33 -5.10 -9.47
N ASN A 470 15.44 -5.51 -8.21
CA ASN A 470 16.20 -4.81 -7.15
C ASN A 470 17.18 -5.69 -6.36
N LYS A 471 17.20 -7.01 -6.57
CA LYS A 471 18.17 -7.94 -5.94
C LYS A 471 19.16 -8.45 -6.97
N CYS A 472 20.42 -8.64 -6.58
CA CYS A 472 21.46 -9.23 -7.41
C CYS A 472 21.79 -10.65 -6.95
N LEU A 473 22.00 -11.56 -7.88
CA LEU A 473 22.70 -12.82 -7.60
C LEU A 473 24.12 -12.47 -7.15
N ASP A 474 24.52 -12.99 -6.00
CA ASP A 474 25.76 -12.64 -5.34
C ASP A 474 26.53 -13.89 -4.92
N VAL A 475 27.86 -13.79 -4.97
CA VAL A 475 28.75 -14.79 -4.37
C VAL A 475 29.06 -14.33 -2.95
N ASN A 476 28.36 -14.93 -1.99
CA ASN A 476 28.33 -14.48 -0.61
C ASN A 476 29.73 -14.21 -0.04
N ASN A 477 29.91 -13.05 0.59
CA ASN A 477 31.18 -12.57 1.15
C ASN A 477 32.36 -12.52 0.16
N ARG A 478 32.09 -12.43 -1.14
CA ARG A 478 33.12 -12.44 -2.21
C ARG A 478 33.97 -13.71 -2.18
N GLY A 479 33.40 -14.82 -1.70
CA GLY A 479 34.10 -16.11 -1.68
C GLY A 479 34.53 -16.50 -3.09
N THR A 480 35.83 -16.53 -3.35
CA THR A 480 36.35 -17.08 -4.61
C THR A 480 36.45 -18.60 -4.48
N ALA A 481 36.10 -19.32 -5.54
CA ALA A 481 36.22 -20.78 -5.60
C ALA A 481 37.69 -21.23 -5.61
#